data_AF-A0A4Q2ZWH2-F1
#
_entry.id   AF-A0A4Q2ZWH2-F1
#
_cell.length_a   1.000
_cell.length_b   1.000
_cell.length_c   1.000
_cell.angle_alpha   90.00
_cell.angle_beta   90.00
_cell.angle_gamma   90.00
#
_symmetry.space_group_name_H-M   'P 1'
#
loop_
_entity.id
_entity.type
_entity.pdbx_description
1 polymer ?
#
loop_
_entity_poly.entity_id
_entity_poly.type
_entity_poly.pdbx_seq_one_letter_code
_entity_poly.pdbx_strand_id
1 'polypeptide(L)'
;MKNILTALLVGITLQTANAQKPQKVQPYSREQNPITWYKEQAEAWKKVLDKNPKDAAAWYNYYYATRLLLRMNPEEKRTEEQKNEVFNKIAADMEKQLPHSYEYNMIKWLIGGSDMKYVPYLKKAEEIASNRIEHLDGMINLAEIERDVAARDRYSKKKYEAGDLSAGMLSYNYNTLIGLEPNAILITSGDNDTYPAYALQALGIRKDVHVVNVSLMQIDEYRDRVFKEIGLEPWEKLWGNTHSANEAALQRFHKGIIRYMANNSKKYPLYLALTASYLTDKTDPPVESELYVTGLSMRYSKVPVDNIAFMKKNIEQLYALDYLDKHFSPDISADLVKQINMNYIIPMLKLYEHYKLSGDSQRRAWIEEKIHIISDGTEIEEKVKTYLAEG
;
A
#
# COMPACT_ATOMS: atom_id res chain seq x y z
N MET A 1 15.79 53.61 54.56
CA MET A 1 16.56 53.88 53.32
C MET A 1 17.45 52.68 53.07
N LYS A 2 17.41 51.90 51.99
CA LYS A 2 16.68 51.89 50.72
C LYS A 2 16.54 50.41 50.36
N ASN A 3 15.33 49.98 49.97
CA ASN A 3 15.11 48.67 49.36
C ASN A 3 15.79 48.65 47.99
N ILE A 4 16.67 47.68 47.75
CA ILE A 4 17.27 47.45 46.44
C ILE A 4 16.26 46.64 45.62
N LEU A 5 15.65 47.31 44.64
CA LEU A 5 14.78 46.72 43.65
C LEU A 5 15.67 46.02 42.60
N THR A 6 15.70 44.69 42.61
CA THR A 6 16.32 43.90 41.55
C THR A 6 15.36 43.86 40.36
N ALA A 7 15.65 44.60 39.30
CA ALA A 7 14.89 44.54 38.05
C ALA A 7 15.19 43.21 37.35
N LEU A 8 14.21 42.30 37.35
CA LEU A 8 14.23 41.09 36.54
C LEU A 8 13.92 41.48 35.08
N LEU A 9 14.95 41.54 34.24
CA LEU A 9 14.77 41.63 32.78
C LEU A 9 14.28 40.26 32.28
N VAL A 10 12.97 40.14 32.11
CA VAL A 10 12.37 39.02 31.37
C VAL A 10 12.66 39.25 29.88
N GLY A 11 13.73 38.62 29.38
CA GLY A 11 13.98 38.52 27.96
C GLY A 11 12.91 37.66 27.30
N ILE A 12 11.95 38.29 26.61
CA ILE A 12 11.05 37.60 25.70
C ILE A 12 11.91 37.12 24.53
N THR A 13 12.33 35.86 24.56
CA THR A 13 12.83 35.20 23.35
C THR A 13 11.65 35.03 22.41
N LEU A 14 11.53 35.94 21.45
CA LEU A 14 10.75 35.72 20.24
C LEU A 14 11.31 34.46 19.56
N GLN A 15 10.65 33.32 19.77
CA GLN A 15 10.77 32.19 18.86
C GLN A 15 10.26 32.69 17.52
N THR A 16 11.18 33.14 16.66
CA THR A 16 10.88 33.25 15.25
C THR A 16 10.60 31.82 14.78
N ALA A 17 9.33 31.52 14.55
CA ALA A 17 8.93 30.31 13.85
C ALA A 17 9.61 30.39 12.47
N ASN A 18 10.77 29.76 12.33
CA ASN A 18 11.42 29.60 11.04
C ASN A 18 10.42 28.83 10.17
N ALA A 19 9.79 29.53 9.23
CA ALA A 19 8.85 28.93 8.30
C ALA A 19 9.53 27.72 7.64
N GLN A 20 8.88 26.56 7.69
CA GLN A 20 9.43 25.34 7.13
C GLN A 20 9.78 25.56 5.66
N LYS A 21 10.99 25.17 5.25
CA LYS A 21 11.38 25.24 3.83
C LYS A 21 10.49 24.28 3.03
N PRO A 22 10.00 24.67 1.84
CA PRO A 22 9.27 23.75 0.96
C PRO A 22 10.12 22.54 0.60
N GLN A 23 9.56 21.35 0.78
CA GLN A 23 10.16 20.05 0.48
C GLN A 23 9.25 19.27 -0.45
N LYS A 24 9.82 18.42 -1.31
CA LYS A 24 9.04 17.57 -2.19
C LYS A 24 8.16 16.65 -1.34
N VAL A 25 6.87 16.67 -1.59
CA VAL A 25 5.88 15.83 -0.92
C VAL A 25 5.87 14.48 -1.62
N GLN A 26 6.24 13.43 -0.89
CA GLN A 26 6.26 12.07 -1.42
C GLN A 26 4.87 11.44 -1.39
N PRO A 27 4.62 10.41 -2.21
CA PRO A 27 3.43 9.58 -2.07
C PRO A 27 3.31 8.98 -0.66
N TYR A 28 2.07 8.90 -0.15
CA TYR A 28 1.80 8.33 1.19
C TYR A 28 2.20 6.86 1.32
N SER A 29 2.23 6.13 0.20
CA SER A 29 2.73 4.75 0.09
C SER A 29 4.26 4.66 0.14
N ARG A 30 4.98 5.78 0.06
CA ARG A 30 6.45 5.84 0.14
C ARG A 30 6.95 6.43 1.46
N GLU A 31 6.32 7.48 1.95
CA GLU A 31 6.72 8.17 3.18
C GLU A 31 5.48 8.74 3.88
N GLN A 32 5.40 8.54 5.18
CA GLN A 32 4.31 9.07 6.00
C GLN A 32 4.86 10.11 6.97
N ASN A 33 4.38 11.35 6.86
CA ASN A 33 4.70 12.43 7.78
C ASN A 33 3.50 12.76 8.69
N PRO A 34 3.72 13.38 9.87
CA PRO A 34 2.64 13.88 10.70
C PRO A 34 1.74 14.88 9.99
N ILE A 35 0.46 14.97 10.37
CA ILE A 35 -0.52 15.91 9.78
C ILE A 35 -0.04 17.37 9.86
N THR A 36 0.65 17.73 10.96
CA THR A 36 1.26 19.06 11.13
C THR A 36 2.28 19.38 10.04
N TRP A 37 3.09 18.41 9.62
CA TRP A 37 4.05 18.57 8.54
C TRP A 37 3.36 18.83 7.20
N TYR A 38 2.30 18.09 6.86
CA TYR A 38 1.56 18.35 5.61
C TYR A 38 0.91 19.73 5.59
N LYS A 39 0.43 20.21 6.74
CA LYS A 39 -0.08 21.58 6.88
C LYS A 39 1.01 22.61 6.62
N GLU A 40 2.16 22.47 7.27
CA GLU A 40 3.31 23.37 7.08
C GLU A 40 3.81 23.35 5.63
N GLN A 41 3.85 22.19 4.98
CA GLN A 41 4.22 22.07 3.57
C GLN A 41 3.20 22.70 2.63
N ALA A 42 1.90 22.53 2.87
CA ALA A 42 0.87 23.20 2.07
C ALA A 42 1.01 24.73 2.16
N GLU A 43 1.26 25.28 3.35
CA GLU A 43 1.51 26.72 3.55
C GLU A 43 2.82 27.18 2.90
N ALA A 44 3.89 26.38 3.00
CA ALA A 44 5.19 26.70 2.41
C ALA A 44 5.13 26.73 0.87
N TRP A 45 4.51 25.73 0.24
CA TRP A 45 4.32 25.69 -1.20
C TRP A 45 3.36 26.77 -1.71
N LYS A 46 2.34 27.13 -0.92
CA LYS A 46 1.47 28.25 -1.26
C LYS A 46 2.25 29.58 -1.33
N LYS A 47 3.17 29.83 -0.38
CA LYS A 47 4.04 31.02 -0.40
C LYS A 47 4.97 31.05 -1.63
N VAL A 48 5.37 29.89 -2.16
CA VAL A 48 6.12 29.82 -3.43
C VAL A 48 5.24 30.27 -4.59
N LEU A 49 4.01 29.76 -4.66
CA LEU A 49 3.05 30.11 -5.71
C LEU A 49 2.63 31.59 -5.68
N ASP A 50 2.53 32.19 -4.49
CA ASP A 50 2.21 33.62 -4.36
C ASP A 50 3.31 34.51 -4.96
N LYS A 51 4.55 34.01 -5.03
CA LYS A 51 5.69 34.70 -5.67
C LYS A 51 5.87 34.32 -7.13
N ASN A 52 5.62 33.04 -7.48
CA ASN A 52 5.78 32.51 -8.83
C ASN A 52 4.62 31.55 -9.17
N PRO A 53 3.49 32.07 -9.67
CA PRO A 53 2.34 31.24 -10.02
C PRO A 53 2.58 30.34 -11.26
N LYS A 54 3.70 30.51 -11.96
CA LYS A 54 4.11 29.68 -13.11
C LYS A 54 5.00 28.51 -12.72
N ASP A 55 5.26 28.30 -11.43
CA ASP A 55 6.02 27.13 -10.95
C ASP A 55 5.14 25.88 -10.91
N ALA A 56 5.30 25.01 -11.92
CA ALA A 56 4.51 23.80 -12.04
C ALA A 56 4.75 22.80 -10.90
N ALA A 57 6.00 22.67 -10.45
CA ALA A 57 6.35 21.77 -9.36
C ALA A 57 5.75 22.24 -8.02
N ALA A 58 5.73 23.55 -7.78
CA ALA A 58 5.08 24.12 -6.60
C ALA A 58 3.57 23.84 -6.58
N TRP A 59 2.89 23.90 -7.73
CA TRP A 59 1.47 23.52 -7.83
C TRP A 59 1.24 22.05 -7.48
N TYR A 60 2.06 21.15 -8.02
CA TYR A 60 1.97 19.72 -7.73
C TYR A 60 2.14 19.42 -6.23
N ASN A 61 3.19 19.98 -5.61
CA ASN A 61 3.46 19.76 -4.19
C ASN A 61 2.42 20.45 -3.29
N TYR A 62 1.95 21.65 -3.65
CA TYR A 62 0.86 22.31 -2.92
C TYR A 62 -0.43 21.49 -2.95
N TYR A 63 -0.83 21.00 -4.12
CA TYR A 63 -1.96 20.09 -4.27
C TYR A 63 -1.77 18.84 -3.43
N TYR A 64 -0.61 18.18 -3.53
CA TYR A 64 -0.38 16.89 -2.90
C TYR A 64 -0.33 17.00 -1.36
N ALA A 65 0.36 18.02 -0.82
CA ALA A 65 0.33 18.33 0.62
C ALA A 65 -1.10 18.58 1.11
N THR A 66 -1.88 19.38 0.36
CA THR A 66 -3.28 19.66 0.70
C THR A 66 -4.14 18.40 0.65
N ARG A 67 -3.92 17.53 -0.35
CA ARG A 67 -4.63 16.26 -0.48
C ARG A 67 -4.35 15.35 0.71
N LEU A 68 -3.09 15.19 1.12
CA LEU A 68 -2.73 14.36 2.27
C LEU A 68 -3.23 14.97 3.58
N LEU A 69 -3.13 16.29 3.74
CA LEU A 69 -3.69 17.01 4.88
C LEU A 69 -5.19 16.75 5.04
N LEU A 70 -5.98 16.78 3.96
CA LEU A 70 -7.43 16.60 4.05
C LEU A 70 -7.87 15.14 4.08
N ARG A 71 -7.14 14.22 3.42
CA ARG A 71 -7.55 12.81 3.34
C ARG A 71 -7.03 11.96 4.50
N MET A 72 -5.84 12.28 5.03
CA MET A 72 -5.20 11.46 6.08
C MET A 72 -5.42 12.03 7.49
N ASN A 73 -5.99 13.23 7.63
CA ASN A 73 -6.25 13.82 8.93
C ASN A 73 -7.52 13.21 9.56
N PRO A 74 -7.41 12.48 10.69
CA PRO A 74 -8.58 11.88 11.35
C PRO A 74 -9.53 12.93 11.95
N GLU A 75 -9.06 14.17 12.17
CA GLU A 75 -9.87 15.27 12.69
C GLU A 75 -10.57 16.08 11.58
N GLU A 76 -10.38 15.73 10.30
CA GLU A 76 -11.01 16.43 9.18
C GLU A 76 -12.52 16.17 9.16
N LYS A 77 -13.30 17.25 9.16
CA LYS A 77 -14.77 17.21 9.25
C LYS A 77 -15.48 17.36 7.91
N ARG A 78 -14.77 17.76 6.85
CA ARG A 78 -15.34 17.89 5.51
C ARG A 78 -15.80 16.55 4.96
N THR A 79 -16.91 16.55 4.23
CA THR A 79 -17.32 15.40 3.41
C THR A 79 -16.36 15.20 2.23
N GLU A 80 -16.43 14.05 1.56
CA GLU A 80 -15.61 13.81 0.37
C GLU A 80 -15.92 14.80 -0.76
N GLU A 81 -17.18 15.22 -0.92
CA GLU A 81 -17.57 16.27 -1.87
C GLU A 81 -16.89 17.59 -1.54
N GLN A 82 -16.92 18.01 -0.27
CA GLN A 82 -16.29 19.25 0.19
C GLN A 82 -14.76 19.22 0.04
N LYS A 83 -14.12 18.06 0.26
CA LYS A 83 -12.69 17.90 -0.02
C LYS A 83 -12.42 18.03 -1.53
N ASN A 84 -13.25 17.41 -2.36
CA ASN A 84 -13.13 17.49 -3.82
C ASN A 84 -13.34 18.91 -4.35
N GLU A 85 -14.20 19.73 -3.73
CA GLU A 85 -14.32 21.16 -4.06
C GLU A 85 -13.01 21.92 -3.84
N VAL A 86 -12.31 21.67 -2.73
CA VAL A 86 -10.98 22.27 -2.46
C VAL A 86 -9.99 21.87 -3.56
N PHE A 87 -9.94 20.58 -3.89
CA PHE A 87 -9.04 20.06 -4.92
C PHE A 87 -9.33 20.62 -6.31
N ASN A 88 -10.61 20.69 -6.69
CA ASN A 88 -11.04 21.26 -7.96
C ASN A 88 -10.71 22.76 -8.06
N LYS A 89 -10.81 23.50 -6.95
CA LYS A 89 -10.40 24.90 -6.89
C LYS A 89 -8.91 25.07 -7.16
N ILE A 90 -8.06 24.24 -6.55
CA ILE A 90 -6.61 24.26 -6.81
C ILE A 90 -6.32 23.99 -8.29
N ALA A 91 -6.97 22.98 -8.89
CA ALA A 91 -6.81 22.67 -10.30
C ALA A 91 -7.27 23.81 -11.21
N ALA A 92 -8.41 24.45 -10.91
CA ALA A 92 -8.92 25.58 -11.70
C ALA A 92 -8.02 26.82 -11.61
N ASP A 93 -7.40 27.08 -10.44
CA ASP A 93 -6.45 28.18 -10.30
C ASP A 93 -5.13 27.89 -11.02
N MET A 94 -4.67 26.64 -11.01
CA MET A 94 -3.52 26.19 -11.79
C MET A 94 -3.79 26.28 -13.30
N GLU A 95 -4.98 25.90 -13.76
CA GLU A 95 -5.36 25.91 -15.18
C GLU A 95 -5.19 27.29 -15.82
N LYS A 96 -5.51 28.36 -15.07
CA LYS A 96 -5.31 29.74 -15.53
C LYS A 96 -3.84 30.10 -15.79
N GLN A 97 -2.91 29.37 -15.16
CA GLN A 97 -1.47 29.64 -15.24
C GLN A 97 -0.76 28.65 -16.17
N LEU A 98 -1.13 27.37 -16.12
CA LEU A 98 -0.40 26.23 -16.70
C LEU A 98 -1.34 25.12 -17.22
N PRO A 99 -2.28 25.40 -18.15
CA PRO A 99 -3.33 24.45 -18.55
C PRO A 99 -2.84 23.21 -19.32
N HIS A 100 -1.60 23.25 -19.82
CA HIS A 100 -1.01 22.18 -20.64
C HIS A 100 0.23 21.54 -20.01
N SER A 101 0.50 21.82 -18.72
CA SER A 101 1.66 21.23 -18.05
C SER A 101 1.42 19.76 -17.69
N TYR A 102 2.51 19.03 -17.50
CA TYR A 102 2.48 17.67 -16.96
C TYR A 102 1.74 17.64 -15.62
N GLU A 103 2.07 18.56 -14.72
CA GLU A 103 1.54 18.63 -13.36
C GLU A 103 0.04 18.91 -13.32
N TYR A 104 -0.48 19.76 -14.21
CA TYR A 104 -1.92 20.00 -14.30
C TYR A 104 -2.67 18.72 -14.66
N ASN A 105 -2.18 18.01 -15.69
CA ASN A 105 -2.76 16.74 -16.13
C ASN A 105 -2.68 15.67 -15.01
N MET A 106 -1.56 15.60 -14.29
CA MET A 106 -1.43 14.71 -13.14
C MET A 106 -2.39 15.06 -12.00
N ILE A 107 -2.56 16.35 -11.67
CA ILE A 107 -3.53 16.79 -10.66
C ILE A 107 -4.96 16.42 -11.07
N LYS A 108 -5.34 16.65 -12.33
CA LYS A 108 -6.67 16.26 -12.84
C LYS A 108 -6.90 14.76 -12.72
N TRP A 109 -5.90 13.94 -13.04
CA TRP A 109 -5.96 12.49 -12.83
C TRP A 109 -6.14 12.13 -11.34
N LEU A 110 -5.35 12.72 -10.44
CA LEU A 110 -5.40 12.43 -9.00
C LEU A 110 -6.74 12.84 -8.35
N ILE A 111 -7.36 13.92 -8.82
CA ILE A 111 -8.71 14.33 -8.41
C ILE A 111 -9.75 13.27 -8.81
N GLY A 112 -9.57 12.65 -9.97
CA GLY A 112 -10.48 11.66 -10.51
C GLY A 112 -10.60 10.37 -9.71
N GLY A 113 -9.64 10.05 -8.84
CA GLY A 113 -9.75 8.92 -7.91
C GLY A 113 -10.05 7.58 -8.59
N SER A 114 -9.37 7.29 -9.70
CA SER A 114 -9.55 6.10 -10.55
C SER A 114 -10.80 6.07 -11.43
N ASP A 115 -11.56 7.16 -11.52
CA ASP A 115 -12.64 7.30 -12.51
C ASP A 115 -12.06 7.38 -13.94
N MET A 116 -12.48 6.42 -14.78
CA MET A 116 -11.99 6.24 -16.15
C MET A 116 -12.21 7.49 -17.03
N LYS A 117 -13.15 8.38 -16.68
CA LYS A 117 -13.34 9.64 -17.43
C LYS A 117 -12.13 10.58 -17.36
N TYR A 118 -11.24 10.41 -16.38
CA TYR A 118 -10.03 11.21 -16.23
C TYR A 118 -8.79 10.59 -16.89
N VAL A 119 -8.89 9.39 -17.46
CA VAL A 119 -7.80 8.72 -18.21
C VAL A 119 -7.17 9.61 -19.30
N PRO A 120 -7.91 10.45 -20.05
CA PRO A 120 -7.29 11.35 -21.03
C PRO A 120 -6.22 12.26 -20.43
N TYR A 121 -6.38 12.72 -19.17
CA TYR A 121 -5.37 13.54 -18.50
C TYR A 121 -4.12 12.73 -18.15
N LEU A 122 -4.27 11.49 -17.66
CA LEU A 122 -3.14 10.62 -17.38
C LEU A 122 -2.31 10.34 -18.64
N LYS A 123 -2.99 9.97 -19.75
CA LYS A 123 -2.33 9.75 -21.05
C LYS A 123 -1.64 11.03 -21.53
N LYS A 124 -2.27 12.19 -21.34
CA LYS A 124 -1.65 13.46 -21.72
C LYS A 124 -0.41 13.78 -20.91
N ALA A 125 -0.38 13.47 -19.61
CA ALA A 125 0.82 13.61 -18.79
C ALA A 125 1.96 12.72 -19.32
N GLU A 126 1.69 11.44 -19.61
CA GLU A 126 2.69 10.55 -20.21
C GLU A 126 3.22 11.09 -21.55
N GLU A 127 2.35 11.59 -22.44
CA GLU A 127 2.76 12.20 -23.71
C GLU A 127 3.70 13.39 -23.53
N ILE A 128 3.45 14.24 -22.52
CA ILE A 128 4.24 15.44 -22.25
C ILE A 128 5.63 15.06 -21.71
N ALA A 129 5.71 14.09 -20.79
CA ALA A 129 6.95 13.73 -20.12
C ALA A 129 7.02 12.24 -19.77
N SER A 130 7.23 11.40 -20.77
CA SER A 130 7.28 9.94 -20.64
C SER A 130 8.48 9.41 -19.83
N ASN A 131 9.46 10.26 -19.54
CA ASN A 131 10.63 9.97 -18.72
C ASN A 131 10.41 10.25 -17.22
N ARG A 132 9.28 10.87 -16.86
CA ARG A 132 8.90 11.09 -15.46
C ARG A 132 8.23 9.85 -14.88
N ILE A 133 8.10 9.81 -13.56
CA ILE A 133 7.66 8.61 -12.84
C ILE A 133 6.29 8.77 -12.18
N GLU A 134 5.80 9.99 -11.97
CA GLU A 134 4.59 10.23 -11.20
C GLU A 134 3.32 9.64 -11.83
N HIS A 135 3.31 9.41 -13.16
CA HIS A 135 2.20 8.79 -13.88
C HIS A 135 2.24 7.25 -13.86
N LEU A 136 3.36 6.63 -13.46
CA LEU A 136 3.58 5.19 -13.66
C LEU A 136 2.54 4.34 -12.92
N ASP A 137 2.17 4.68 -11.69
CA ASP A 137 1.15 3.93 -10.93
C ASP A 137 -0.22 3.99 -11.62
N GLY A 138 -0.57 5.15 -12.18
CA GLY A 138 -1.78 5.30 -12.98
C GLY A 138 -1.75 4.42 -14.23
N MET A 139 -0.59 4.36 -14.92
CA MET A 139 -0.44 3.56 -16.14
C MET A 139 -0.40 2.05 -15.85
N ILE A 140 0.19 1.64 -14.73
CA ILE A 140 0.13 0.25 -14.24
C ILE A 140 -1.33 -0.14 -13.98
N ASN A 141 -2.08 0.70 -13.26
CA ASN A 141 -3.49 0.43 -12.96
C ASN A 141 -4.35 0.41 -14.21
N LEU A 142 -4.16 1.35 -15.14
CA LEU A 142 -4.91 1.35 -16.41
C LEU A 142 -4.67 0.07 -17.21
N ALA A 143 -3.41 -0.34 -17.34
CA ALA A 143 -3.05 -1.58 -18.02
C ALA A 143 -3.61 -2.81 -17.32
N GLU A 144 -3.56 -2.86 -15.98
CA GLU A 144 -4.13 -3.96 -15.20
C GLU A 144 -5.66 -4.01 -15.32
N ILE A 145 -6.35 -2.87 -15.26
CA ILE A 145 -7.81 -2.77 -15.47
C ILE A 145 -8.18 -3.35 -16.83
N GLU A 146 -7.43 -2.99 -17.87
CA GLU A 146 -7.64 -3.46 -19.26
C GLU A 146 -7.15 -4.90 -19.50
N ARG A 147 -6.47 -5.51 -18.51
CA ARG A 147 -5.75 -6.80 -18.63
C ARG A 147 -4.68 -6.82 -19.72
N ASP A 148 -4.10 -5.66 -20.05
CA ASP A 148 -2.89 -5.55 -20.86
C ASP A 148 -1.66 -5.83 -19.97
N VAL A 149 -1.42 -7.11 -19.71
CA VAL A 149 -0.30 -7.59 -18.87
C VAL A 149 1.06 -7.12 -19.43
N ALA A 150 1.20 -7.03 -20.75
CA ALA A 150 2.45 -6.58 -21.37
C ALA A 150 2.70 -5.09 -21.11
N ALA A 151 1.67 -4.25 -21.18
CA ALA A 151 1.77 -2.85 -20.80
C ALA A 151 2.03 -2.67 -19.31
N ARG A 152 1.32 -3.41 -18.45
CA ARG A 152 1.53 -3.38 -17.00
C ARG A 152 2.97 -3.73 -16.66
N ASP A 153 3.48 -4.85 -17.16
CA ASP A 153 4.85 -5.30 -16.90
C ASP A 153 5.87 -4.27 -17.39
N ARG A 154 5.64 -3.64 -18.56
CA ARG A 154 6.48 -2.55 -19.06
C ARG A 154 6.53 -1.36 -18.10
N TYR A 155 5.39 -0.90 -17.58
CA TYR A 155 5.36 0.23 -16.65
C TYR A 155 5.91 -0.12 -15.27
N SER A 156 5.63 -1.33 -14.76
CA SER A 156 6.22 -1.82 -13.51
C SER A 156 7.74 -1.92 -13.61
N LYS A 157 8.27 -2.37 -14.75
CA LYS A 157 9.72 -2.39 -15.00
C LYS A 157 10.32 -0.99 -15.05
N LYS A 158 9.67 -0.02 -15.72
CA LYS A 158 10.11 1.39 -15.70
C LYS A 158 10.17 1.95 -14.27
N LYS A 159 9.17 1.65 -13.43
CA LYS A 159 9.13 2.07 -12.02
C LYS A 159 10.29 1.47 -11.22
N TYR A 160 10.57 0.18 -11.43
CA TYR A 160 11.72 -0.52 -10.85
C TYR A 160 13.06 0.10 -11.28
N GLU A 161 13.28 0.28 -12.59
CA GLU A 161 14.51 0.84 -13.16
C GLU A 161 14.77 2.28 -12.71
N ALA A 162 13.71 3.04 -12.41
CA ALA A 162 13.81 4.39 -11.86
C ALA A 162 14.16 4.46 -10.36
N GLY A 163 14.26 3.32 -9.67
CA GLY A 163 14.45 3.29 -8.21
C GLY A 163 13.24 3.79 -7.41
N ASP A 164 12.04 3.74 -8.00
CA ASP A 164 10.78 4.20 -7.39
C ASP A 164 10.06 3.08 -6.61
N LEU A 165 10.75 1.97 -6.35
CA LEU A 165 10.29 0.86 -5.52
C LEU A 165 11.27 0.63 -4.37
N SER A 166 10.73 0.50 -3.16
CA SER A 166 11.50 0.14 -1.97
C SER A 166 12.10 -1.26 -2.11
N ALA A 167 13.39 -1.39 -1.79
CA ALA A 167 14.08 -2.68 -1.79
C ALA A 167 13.47 -3.62 -0.72
N GLY A 168 13.10 -3.09 0.45
CA GLY A 168 12.41 -3.86 1.48
C GLY A 168 11.04 -4.36 1.03
N MET A 169 10.27 -3.51 0.32
CA MET A 169 8.98 -3.91 -0.25
C MET A 169 9.13 -4.98 -1.32
N LEU A 170 10.16 -4.90 -2.18
CA LEU A 170 10.46 -5.94 -3.15
C LEU A 170 10.80 -7.27 -2.47
N SER A 171 11.63 -7.26 -1.42
CA SER A 171 11.97 -8.49 -0.67
C SER A 171 10.76 -9.12 0.01
N TYR A 172 9.90 -8.31 0.64
CA TYR A 172 8.64 -8.79 1.23
C TYR A 172 7.76 -9.47 0.17
N ASN A 173 7.53 -8.79 -0.95
CA ASN A 173 6.68 -9.31 -2.03
C ASN A 173 7.29 -10.52 -2.74
N TYR A 174 8.63 -10.60 -2.84
CA TYR A 174 9.32 -11.79 -3.32
C TYR A 174 9.00 -13.00 -2.44
N ASN A 175 9.10 -12.84 -1.12
CA ASN A 175 8.76 -13.89 -0.16
C ASN A 175 7.27 -14.26 -0.24
N THR A 176 6.38 -13.29 -0.38
CA THR A 176 4.94 -13.56 -0.59
C THR A 176 4.70 -14.39 -1.84
N LEU A 177 5.34 -14.04 -2.98
CA LEU A 177 5.16 -14.76 -4.25
C LEU A 177 5.81 -16.13 -4.25
N ILE A 178 7.05 -16.28 -3.77
CA ILE A 178 7.80 -17.55 -3.88
C ILE A 178 7.17 -18.67 -3.03
N GLY A 179 6.47 -18.32 -1.95
CA GLY A 179 5.80 -19.28 -1.07
C GLY A 179 4.48 -19.87 -1.59
N LEU A 180 3.98 -19.40 -2.74
CA LEU A 180 2.70 -19.84 -3.29
C LEU A 180 2.81 -21.12 -4.12
N GLU A 181 1.72 -21.88 -4.20
CA GLU A 181 1.60 -22.99 -5.15
C GLU A 181 1.62 -22.50 -6.62
N PRO A 182 1.97 -23.36 -7.60
CA PRO A 182 1.94 -23.01 -9.02
C PRO A 182 0.55 -22.54 -9.49
N ASN A 183 0.53 -21.51 -10.35
CA ASN A 183 -0.69 -20.88 -10.89
C ASN A 183 -1.65 -20.31 -9.84
N ALA A 184 -1.18 -20.07 -8.61
CA ALA A 184 -2.02 -19.55 -7.55
C ALA A 184 -2.63 -18.19 -7.89
N ILE A 185 -3.82 -17.92 -7.36
CA ILE A 185 -4.41 -16.59 -7.31
C ILE A 185 -4.01 -15.98 -5.96
N LEU A 186 -3.39 -14.81 -5.97
CA LEU A 186 -3.04 -14.06 -4.77
C LEU A 186 -3.90 -12.79 -4.69
N ILE A 187 -4.77 -12.71 -3.68
CA ILE A 187 -5.51 -11.49 -3.37
C ILE A 187 -4.62 -10.57 -2.52
N THR A 188 -4.38 -9.36 -3.02
CA THR A 188 -3.62 -8.26 -2.38
C THR A 188 -4.53 -7.06 -2.11
N SER A 189 -4.05 -6.08 -1.33
CA SER A 189 -4.86 -4.96 -0.83
C SER A 189 -4.58 -3.62 -1.51
N GLY A 190 -3.31 -3.24 -1.64
CA GLY A 190 -2.91 -1.86 -1.94
C GLY A 190 -1.58 -1.75 -2.68
N ASP A 191 -1.04 -0.53 -2.73
CA ASP A 191 0.14 -0.23 -3.56
C ASP A 191 1.36 -1.08 -3.16
N ASN A 192 1.63 -1.19 -1.86
CA ASN A 192 2.86 -1.78 -1.30
C ASN A 192 2.92 -3.31 -1.31
N ASP A 193 1.79 -4.00 -1.49
CA ASP A 193 1.72 -5.45 -1.66
C ASP A 193 1.30 -5.88 -3.08
N THR A 194 1.08 -4.92 -3.99
CA THR A 194 0.65 -5.19 -5.37
C THR A 194 1.69 -4.74 -6.40
N TYR A 195 2.14 -3.48 -6.37
CA TYR A 195 3.03 -2.99 -7.42
C TYR A 195 4.44 -3.59 -7.36
N PRO A 196 5.05 -3.83 -6.17
CA PRO A 196 6.28 -4.58 -6.10
C PRO A 196 6.12 -6.02 -6.61
N ALA A 197 4.97 -6.66 -6.38
CA ALA A 197 4.67 -7.99 -6.91
C ALA A 197 4.60 -7.97 -8.45
N TYR A 198 3.90 -7.00 -9.06
CA TYR A 198 3.90 -6.84 -10.52
C TYR A 198 5.30 -6.54 -11.09
N ALA A 199 6.11 -5.73 -10.40
CA ALA A 199 7.48 -5.48 -10.81
C ALA A 199 8.34 -6.76 -10.80
N LEU A 200 8.21 -7.59 -9.76
CA LEU A 200 8.89 -8.90 -9.70
C LEU A 200 8.44 -9.83 -10.84
N GLN A 201 7.14 -9.84 -11.17
CA GLN A 201 6.63 -10.59 -12.32
C GLN A 201 7.18 -10.09 -13.66
N ALA A 202 7.28 -8.77 -13.83
CA ALA A 202 7.90 -8.16 -15.00
C ALA A 202 9.40 -8.52 -15.13
N LEU A 203 10.07 -8.82 -14.01
CA LEU A 203 11.44 -9.32 -13.94
C LEU A 203 11.56 -10.85 -14.07
N GLY A 204 10.45 -11.56 -14.28
CA GLY A 204 10.44 -13.00 -14.53
C GLY A 204 10.17 -13.86 -13.28
N ILE A 205 9.95 -13.26 -12.12
CA ILE A 205 9.67 -14.01 -10.88
C ILE A 205 8.18 -14.35 -10.80
N ARG A 206 7.86 -15.65 -10.70
CA ARG A 206 6.48 -16.13 -10.45
C ARG A 206 5.43 -15.52 -11.39
N LYS A 207 5.74 -15.48 -12.69
CA LYS A 207 4.81 -15.03 -13.74
C LYS A 207 3.55 -15.88 -13.85
N ASP A 208 3.57 -17.09 -13.27
CA ASP A 208 2.42 -17.99 -13.19
C ASP A 208 1.34 -17.53 -12.19
N VAL A 209 1.71 -16.69 -11.20
CA VAL A 209 0.76 -16.25 -10.15
C VAL A 209 -0.18 -15.18 -10.68
N HIS A 210 -1.47 -15.34 -10.43
CA HIS A 210 -2.49 -14.32 -10.70
C HIS A 210 -2.59 -13.37 -9.50
N VAL A 211 -1.80 -12.29 -9.50
CA VAL A 211 -1.87 -11.24 -8.47
C VAL A 211 -3.06 -10.33 -8.76
N VAL A 212 -3.99 -10.23 -7.82
CA VAL A 212 -5.25 -9.49 -7.96
C VAL A 212 -5.42 -8.53 -6.78
N ASN A 213 -5.43 -7.23 -7.07
CA ASN A 213 -5.67 -6.20 -6.08
C ASN A 213 -7.18 -6.03 -5.79
N VAL A 214 -7.59 -6.19 -4.54
CA VAL A 214 -9.01 -6.09 -4.14
C VAL A 214 -9.60 -4.69 -4.32
N SER A 215 -8.79 -3.63 -4.23
CA SER A 215 -9.25 -2.26 -4.44
C SER A 215 -9.62 -2.04 -5.91
N LEU A 216 -8.84 -2.61 -6.85
CA LEU A 216 -9.19 -2.62 -8.27
C LEU A 216 -10.40 -3.51 -8.56
N MET A 217 -10.59 -4.62 -7.84
CA MET A 217 -11.75 -5.51 -8.00
C MET A 217 -13.09 -4.84 -7.70
N GLN A 218 -13.11 -3.61 -7.17
CA GLN A 218 -14.33 -2.82 -7.06
C GLN A 218 -14.80 -2.22 -8.39
N ILE A 219 -13.93 -2.16 -9.40
CA ILE A 219 -14.25 -1.75 -10.77
C ILE A 219 -14.86 -2.95 -11.49
N ASP A 220 -16.13 -2.84 -11.86
CA ASP A 220 -16.92 -3.94 -12.43
C ASP A 220 -16.24 -4.52 -13.68
N GLU A 221 -15.78 -3.68 -14.61
CA GLU A 221 -15.15 -4.13 -15.86
C GLU A 221 -13.85 -4.90 -15.64
N TYR A 222 -13.03 -4.48 -14.67
CA TYR A 222 -11.81 -5.20 -14.33
C TYR A 222 -12.13 -6.55 -13.67
N ARG A 223 -13.03 -6.54 -12.70
CA ARG A 223 -13.46 -7.76 -12.00
C ARG A 223 -14.02 -8.79 -12.97
N ASP A 224 -14.87 -8.38 -13.91
CA ASP A 224 -15.46 -9.27 -14.91
C ASP A 224 -14.38 -9.89 -15.83
N ARG A 225 -13.35 -9.12 -16.20
CA ARG A 225 -12.22 -9.65 -16.98
C ARG A 225 -11.42 -10.68 -16.17
N VAL A 226 -11.08 -10.38 -14.91
CA VAL A 226 -10.37 -11.31 -14.02
C VAL A 226 -11.19 -12.60 -13.82
N PHE A 227 -12.48 -12.47 -13.56
CA PHE A 227 -13.38 -13.61 -13.39
C PHE A 227 -13.44 -14.47 -14.65
N LYS A 228 -13.55 -13.86 -15.83
CA LYS A 228 -13.51 -14.58 -17.09
C LYS A 228 -12.21 -15.38 -17.28
N GLU A 229 -11.05 -14.82 -16.91
CA GLU A 229 -9.75 -15.51 -17.02
C GLU A 229 -9.69 -16.79 -16.17
N ILE A 230 -10.24 -16.73 -14.96
CA ILE A 230 -10.31 -17.86 -14.02
C ILE A 230 -11.60 -18.69 -14.18
N GLY A 231 -12.42 -18.36 -15.18
CA GLY A 231 -13.67 -19.02 -15.55
C GLY A 231 -14.71 -19.00 -14.43
N LEU A 232 -15.01 -17.80 -13.95
CA LEU A 232 -16.14 -17.44 -13.09
C LEU A 232 -17.10 -16.53 -13.86
N GLU A 233 -18.36 -16.54 -13.43
CA GLU A 233 -19.37 -15.61 -13.94
C GLU A 233 -19.16 -14.19 -13.37
N PRO A 234 -19.72 -13.15 -14.00
CA PRO A 234 -19.73 -11.79 -13.44
C PRO A 234 -20.38 -11.74 -12.04
N TRP A 235 -19.87 -10.85 -11.18
CA TRP A 235 -20.55 -10.49 -9.92
C TRP A 235 -21.68 -9.50 -10.21
N GLU A 236 -22.56 -9.24 -9.24
CA GLU A 236 -23.43 -8.07 -9.31
C GLU A 236 -22.60 -6.77 -9.39
N LYS A 237 -23.17 -5.71 -9.96
CA LYS A 237 -22.53 -4.39 -10.02
C LYS A 237 -22.42 -3.80 -8.62
N LEU A 238 -21.23 -3.31 -8.25
CA LEU A 238 -21.01 -2.74 -6.91
C LEU A 238 -21.43 -1.27 -6.83
N TRP A 239 -21.41 -0.58 -7.97
CA TRP A 239 -21.76 0.82 -8.08
C TRP A 239 -23.06 0.97 -8.88
N GLY A 240 -23.99 1.78 -8.36
CA GLY A 240 -25.22 2.09 -9.09
C GLY A 240 -24.98 3.09 -10.24
N ASN A 241 -26.01 3.33 -11.05
CA ASN A 241 -25.96 4.29 -12.17
C ASN A 241 -25.60 5.73 -11.73
N THR A 242 -25.75 6.05 -10.44
CA THR A 242 -25.51 7.36 -9.83
C THR A 242 -24.12 7.52 -9.19
N HIS A 243 -23.20 6.56 -9.34
CA HIS A 243 -21.91 6.50 -8.61
C HIS A 243 -22.02 6.52 -7.07
N SER A 244 -23.23 6.38 -6.52
CA SER A 244 -23.43 6.13 -5.10
C SER A 244 -23.15 4.66 -4.81
N ALA A 245 -22.32 4.41 -3.79
CA ALA A 245 -22.02 3.07 -3.31
C ALA A 245 -23.31 2.30 -3.02
N ASN A 246 -23.47 1.11 -3.62
CA ASN A 246 -24.46 0.16 -3.14
C ASN A 246 -23.84 -0.54 -1.92
N GLU A 247 -24.00 0.05 -0.73
CA GLU A 247 -23.39 -0.45 0.50
C GLU A 247 -23.69 -1.93 0.74
N ALA A 248 -24.91 -2.38 0.42
CA ALA A 248 -25.29 -3.77 0.56
C ALA A 248 -24.52 -4.69 -0.42
N ALA A 249 -24.31 -4.25 -1.67
CA ALA A 249 -23.50 -4.98 -2.64
C ALA A 249 -22.01 -5.01 -2.25
N LEU A 250 -21.46 -3.88 -1.77
CA LEU A 250 -20.09 -3.82 -1.26
C LEU A 250 -19.88 -4.74 -0.06
N GLN A 251 -20.85 -4.79 0.87
CA GLN A 251 -20.79 -5.74 1.98
C GLN A 251 -20.85 -7.19 1.50
N ARG A 252 -21.74 -7.53 0.56
CA ARG A 252 -21.78 -8.89 -0.01
C ARG A 252 -20.48 -9.24 -0.74
N PHE A 253 -19.89 -8.27 -1.44
CA PHE A 253 -18.60 -8.44 -2.11
C PHE A 253 -17.48 -8.73 -1.11
N HIS A 254 -17.28 -7.89 -0.09
CA HIS A 254 -16.22 -8.11 0.91
C HIS A 254 -16.39 -9.46 1.62
N LYS A 255 -17.63 -9.86 1.93
CA LYS A 255 -17.95 -11.13 2.59
C LYS A 255 -17.78 -12.36 1.68
N GLY A 256 -18.12 -12.21 0.40
CA GLY A 256 -18.24 -13.34 -0.53
C GLY A 256 -17.04 -13.58 -1.43
N ILE A 257 -16.21 -12.56 -1.67
CA ILE A 257 -15.23 -12.58 -2.77
C ILE A 257 -14.21 -13.71 -2.65
N ILE A 258 -13.71 -13.99 -1.45
CA ILE A 258 -12.74 -15.06 -1.21
C ILE A 258 -13.33 -16.42 -1.62
N ARG A 259 -14.50 -16.77 -1.09
CA ARG A 259 -15.17 -18.03 -1.42
C ARG A 259 -15.56 -18.11 -2.88
N TYR A 260 -15.96 -16.99 -3.47
CA TYR A 260 -16.32 -16.93 -4.89
C TYR A 260 -15.12 -17.23 -5.78
N MET A 261 -13.99 -16.55 -5.57
CA MET A 261 -12.75 -16.78 -6.32
C MET A 261 -12.17 -18.18 -6.11
N ALA A 262 -12.36 -18.76 -4.91
CA ALA A 262 -11.93 -20.12 -4.63
C ALA A 262 -12.69 -21.19 -5.44
N ASN A 263 -13.90 -20.87 -5.94
CA ASN A 263 -14.69 -21.76 -6.78
C ASN A 263 -14.35 -21.64 -8.27
N ASN A 264 -13.23 -21.00 -8.63
CA ASN A 264 -12.79 -20.85 -10.01
C ASN A 264 -12.75 -22.20 -10.77
N SER A 265 -13.13 -22.18 -12.05
CA SER A 265 -13.21 -23.41 -12.86
C SER A 265 -11.83 -23.94 -13.25
N LYS A 266 -10.79 -23.09 -13.21
CA LYS A 266 -9.39 -23.48 -13.46
C LYS A 266 -8.75 -24.30 -12.35
N LYS A 267 -9.38 -24.37 -11.17
CA LYS A 267 -8.85 -25.04 -9.97
C LYS A 267 -7.52 -24.47 -9.49
N TYR A 268 -7.29 -23.19 -9.76
CA TYR A 268 -6.13 -22.46 -9.24
C TYR A 268 -6.26 -22.32 -7.72
N PRO A 269 -5.19 -22.64 -6.96
CA PRO A 269 -5.16 -22.40 -5.52
C PRO A 269 -5.38 -20.92 -5.20
N LEU A 270 -6.29 -20.64 -4.27
CA LEU A 270 -6.54 -19.27 -3.82
C LEU A 270 -5.75 -18.97 -2.55
N TYR A 271 -5.07 -17.83 -2.55
CA TYR A 271 -4.33 -17.28 -1.43
C TYR A 271 -4.78 -15.86 -1.14
N LEU A 272 -4.86 -15.53 0.14
CA LEU A 272 -5.06 -14.18 0.67
C LEU A 272 -3.75 -13.70 1.26
N ALA A 273 -3.20 -12.57 0.80
CA ALA A 273 -2.02 -11.97 1.44
C ALA A 273 -2.37 -11.56 2.89
N LEU A 274 -1.42 -11.65 3.83
CA LEU A 274 -1.70 -11.25 5.23
C LEU A 274 -2.04 -9.75 5.36
N THR A 275 -1.54 -8.93 4.45
CA THR A 275 -1.91 -7.51 4.26
C THR A 275 -3.38 -7.31 3.88
N ALA A 276 -4.04 -8.34 3.35
CA ALA A 276 -5.45 -8.35 2.97
C ALA A 276 -6.33 -9.10 3.99
N SER A 277 -5.81 -9.44 5.18
CA SER A 277 -6.55 -10.17 6.23
C SER A 277 -7.79 -9.43 6.74
N TYR A 278 -7.89 -8.11 6.56
CA TYR A 278 -9.12 -7.36 6.89
C TYR A 278 -10.32 -7.73 6.01
N LEU A 279 -10.11 -8.42 4.89
CA LEU A 279 -11.19 -8.97 4.05
C LEU A 279 -11.84 -10.20 4.68
N THR A 280 -11.24 -10.81 5.71
CA THR A 280 -11.87 -11.93 6.38
C THR A 280 -13.06 -11.41 7.19
N ASP A 281 -14.23 -11.99 6.93
CA ASP A 281 -15.41 -11.73 7.72
C ASP A 281 -15.61 -12.83 8.76
N LYS A 282 -16.21 -12.45 9.90
CA LYS A 282 -16.59 -13.37 10.98
C LYS A 282 -18.06 -13.81 10.87
N THR A 283 -18.66 -13.80 9.68
CA THR A 283 -20.03 -14.29 9.49
C THR A 283 -20.06 -15.80 9.63
N ASP A 284 -21.21 -16.40 9.93
CA ASP A 284 -21.31 -17.85 10.16
C ASP A 284 -21.67 -18.61 8.84
N PRO A 285 -20.84 -19.55 8.35
CA PRO A 285 -19.53 -19.96 8.88
C PRO A 285 -18.40 -18.99 8.50
N PRO A 286 -17.42 -18.74 9.40
CA PRO A 286 -16.36 -17.75 9.16
C PRO A 286 -15.41 -18.23 8.08
N VAL A 287 -15.03 -17.33 7.17
CA VAL A 287 -14.07 -17.69 6.10
C VAL A 287 -12.69 -18.01 6.69
N GLU A 288 -12.36 -17.47 7.87
CA GLU A 288 -11.12 -17.79 8.58
C GLU A 288 -10.98 -19.28 8.91
N SER A 289 -12.10 -20.00 9.09
CA SER A 289 -12.05 -21.46 9.32
C SER A 289 -11.57 -22.25 8.11
N GLU A 290 -11.61 -21.64 6.92
CA GLU A 290 -11.16 -22.22 5.64
C GLU A 290 -9.82 -21.60 5.19
N LEU A 291 -9.18 -20.75 6.00
CA LEU A 291 -7.94 -20.05 5.68
C LEU A 291 -6.79 -20.54 6.54
N TYR A 292 -5.75 -21.06 5.90
CA TYR A 292 -4.59 -21.66 6.56
C TYR A 292 -3.34 -20.79 6.33
N VAL A 293 -2.75 -20.25 7.39
CA VAL A 293 -1.51 -19.46 7.30
C VAL A 293 -0.36 -20.36 6.82
N THR A 294 0.23 -20.00 5.67
CA THR A 294 1.31 -20.76 5.00
C THR A 294 2.64 -20.00 4.90
N GLY A 295 2.73 -18.85 5.56
CA GLY A 295 3.82 -17.89 5.45
C GLY A 295 3.23 -16.48 5.43
N LEU A 296 3.63 -15.65 4.47
CA LEU A 296 3.08 -14.31 4.25
C LEU A 296 1.68 -14.28 3.57
N SER A 297 1.06 -15.44 3.42
CA SER A 297 -0.27 -15.61 2.83
C SER A 297 -1.05 -16.75 3.50
N MET A 298 -2.37 -16.66 3.43
CA MET A 298 -3.31 -17.68 3.87
C MET A 298 -3.85 -18.44 2.67
N ARG A 299 -3.68 -19.77 2.65
CA ARG A 299 -4.25 -20.64 1.63
C ARG A 299 -5.71 -20.92 1.96
N TYR A 300 -6.61 -20.71 1.02
CA TYR A 300 -8.01 -21.15 1.14
C TYR A 300 -8.13 -22.66 0.91
N SER A 301 -8.85 -23.37 1.76
CA SER A 301 -9.14 -24.79 1.62
C SER A 301 -10.38 -25.20 2.42
N LYS A 302 -11.24 -26.02 1.81
CA LYS A 302 -12.36 -26.68 2.51
C LYS A 302 -11.94 -27.94 3.27
N VAL A 303 -10.73 -28.42 3.02
CA VAL A 303 -10.14 -29.59 3.68
C VAL A 303 -8.91 -29.15 4.48
N PRO A 304 -8.59 -29.84 5.59
CA PRO A 304 -7.41 -29.54 6.38
C PRO A 304 -6.14 -29.48 5.53
N VAL A 305 -5.30 -28.47 5.80
CA VAL A 305 -3.98 -28.29 5.19
C VAL A 305 -2.93 -28.43 6.28
N ASP A 306 -1.85 -29.17 6.02
CA ASP A 306 -0.65 -29.16 6.88
C ASP A 306 0.12 -27.85 6.67
N ASN A 307 -0.40 -26.81 7.30
CA ASN A 307 0.11 -25.45 7.12
C ASN A 307 1.45 -25.24 7.85
N ILE A 308 1.80 -26.10 8.82
CA ILE A 308 3.14 -26.13 9.42
C ILE A 308 4.17 -26.56 8.37
N ALA A 309 3.92 -27.63 7.61
CA ALA A 309 4.84 -28.06 6.55
C ALA A 309 5.06 -26.98 5.48
N PHE A 310 4.00 -26.26 5.09
CA PHE A 310 4.12 -25.10 4.20
C PHE A 310 4.99 -24.00 4.80
N MET A 311 4.73 -23.58 6.04
CA MET A 311 5.51 -22.52 6.70
C MET A 311 6.98 -22.91 6.84
N LYS A 312 7.29 -24.15 7.21
CA LYS A 312 8.66 -24.67 7.30
C LYS A 312 9.37 -24.58 5.94
N LYS A 313 8.75 -25.12 4.88
CA LYS A 313 9.30 -25.02 3.51
C LYS A 313 9.53 -23.57 3.12
N ASN A 314 8.54 -22.72 3.29
CA ASN A 314 8.57 -21.34 2.82
C ASN A 314 9.60 -20.51 3.58
N ILE A 315 9.53 -20.48 4.91
CA ILE A 315 10.38 -19.64 5.77
C ILE A 315 11.81 -20.19 5.85
N GLU A 316 12.00 -21.51 5.96
CA GLU A 316 13.35 -22.09 6.13
C GLU A 316 14.12 -22.20 4.80
N GLN A 317 13.43 -22.35 3.65
CA GLN A 317 14.10 -22.77 2.40
C GLN A 317 13.91 -21.79 1.24
N LEU A 318 12.80 -21.04 1.19
CA LEU A 318 12.47 -20.21 0.02
C LEU A 318 12.62 -18.72 0.29
N TYR A 319 12.33 -18.28 1.51
CA TYR A 319 12.30 -16.86 1.84
C TYR A 319 13.72 -16.28 1.91
N ALA A 320 13.94 -15.18 1.22
CA ALA A 320 15.11 -14.35 1.39
C ALA A 320 14.92 -13.53 2.67
N LEU A 321 15.46 -13.99 3.79
CA LEU A 321 15.27 -13.37 5.11
C LEU A 321 16.40 -12.44 5.55
N ASP A 322 17.54 -12.43 4.85
CA ASP A 322 18.69 -11.58 5.18
C ASP A 322 18.37 -10.08 5.15
N TYR A 323 17.36 -9.67 4.38
CA TYR A 323 16.98 -8.26 4.31
C TYR A 323 16.28 -7.75 5.57
N LEU A 324 15.86 -8.64 6.49
CA LEU A 324 15.17 -8.26 7.72
C LEU A 324 16.12 -7.59 8.71
N ASP A 325 17.38 -8.00 8.73
CA ASP A 325 18.43 -7.48 9.63
C ASP A 325 19.56 -6.76 8.89
N LYS A 326 19.77 -7.06 7.60
CA LYS A 326 20.87 -6.46 6.80
C LYS A 326 20.31 -5.52 5.74
N HIS A 327 20.39 -4.23 6.02
CA HIS A 327 20.03 -3.16 5.08
C HIS A 327 21.30 -2.57 4.44
N PHE A 328 21.44 -2.75 3.12
CA PHE A 328 22.61 -2.29 2.37
C PHE A 328 22.39 -0.97 1.60
N SER A 329 21.18 -0.40 1.66
CA SER A 329 20.83 0.83 0.96
C SER A 329 19.84 1.68 1.77
N PRO A 330 19.92 3.02 1.72
CA PRO A 330 18.87 3.88 2.25
C PRO A 330 17.52 3.56 1.58
N ASP A 331 16.47 3.50 2.38
CA ASP A 331 15.11 3.29 1.91
C ASP A 331 14.19 4.35 2.52
N ILE A 332 13.63 5.20 1.67
CA ILE A 332 12.68 6.25 2.12
C ILE A 332 11.43 5.63 2.75
N SER A 333 11.13 4.37 2.45
CA SER A 333 9.98 3.63 2.96
C SER A 333 10.35 2.73 4.14
N ALA A 334 11.48 2.94 4.82
CA ALA A 334 11.94 2.09 5.92
C ALA A 334 10.86 1.85 7.00
N ASP A 335 10.12 2.89 7.40
CA ASP A 335 9.04 2.75 8.39
C ASP A 335 7.89 1.88 7.87
N LEU A 336 7.55 2.00 6.59
CA LEU A 336 6.52 1.17 5.96
C LEU A 336 7.00 -0.28 5.78
N VAL A 337 8.29 -0.48 5.48
CA VAL A 337 8.92 -1.80 5.42
C VAL A 337 8.86 -2.46 6.78
N LYS A 338 9.12 -1.71 7.86
CA LYS A 338 8.97 -2.19 9.23
C LYS A 338 7.54 -2.63 9.53
N GLN A 339 6.55 -1.81 9.17
CA GLN A 339 5.13 -2.14 9.34
C GLN A 339 4.72 -3.40 8.55
N ILE A 340 5.07 -3.50 7.26
CA ILE A 340 4.67 -4.66 6.46
C ILE A 340 5.37 -5.96 6.91
N ASN A 341 6.62 -5.86 7.39
CA ASN A 341 7.35 -7.01 7.92
C ASN A 341 6.73 -7.58 9.21
N MET A 342 5.87 -6.85 9.92
CA MET A 342 5.12 -7.43 11.05
C MET A 342 4.25 -8.64 10.64
N ASN A 343 3.92 -8.78 9.35
CA ASN A 343 3.24 -9.96 8.82
C ASN A 343 4.04 -11.27 8.96
N TYR A 344 5.36 -11.23 9.20
CA TYR A 344 6.13 -12.45 9.52
C TYR A 344 5.88 -12.96 10.94
N ILE A 345 5.42 -12.10 11.87
CA ILE A 345 5.34 -12.45 13.30
C ILE A 345 4.40 -13.63 13.53
N ILE A 346 3.18 -13.60 12.98
CA ILE A 346 2.20 -14.68 13.17
C ILE A 346 2.69 -16.05 12.66
N PRO A 347 3.15 -16.20 11.40
CA PRO A 347 3.66 -17.49 10.93
C PRO A 347 4.93 -17.92 11.68
N MET A 348 5.82 -16.99 12.05
CA MET A 348 7.03 -17.31 12.81
C MET A 348 6.70 -17.77 14.24
N LEU A 349 5.75 -17.14 14.94
CA LEU A 349 5.30 -17.59 16.26
C LEU A 349 4.69 -19.00 16.21
N LYS A 350 3.95 -19.34 15.14
CA LYS A 350 3.45 -20.71 14.94
C LYS A 350 4.60 -21.73 14.78
N LEU A 351 5.67 -21.35 14.08
CA LEU A 351 6.85 -22.20 13.97
C LEU A 351 7.63 -22.28 15.28
N TYR A 352 7.76 -21.19 16.03
CA TYR A 352 8.35 -21.17 17.38
C TYR A 352 7.68 -22.21 18.29
N GLU A 353 6.35 -22.18 18.38
CA GLU A 353 5.58 -23.15 19.17
C GLU A 353 5.74 -24.58 18.66
N HIS A 354 5.75 -24.78 17.33
CA HIS A 354 6.01 -26.09 16.76
C HIS A 354 7.38 -26.65 17.17
N TYR A 355 8.45 -25.87 17.06
CA TYR A 355 9.80 -26.31 17.41
C TYR A 355 9.99 -26.51 18.91
N LYS A 356 9.31 -25.69 19.72
CA LYS A 356 9.23 -25.89 21.17
C LYS A 356 8.62 -27.25 21.50
N LEU A 357 7.45 -27.56 20.93
CA LEU A 357 6.76 -28.84 21.15
C LEU A 357 7.54 -30.03 20.60
N SER A 358 8.26 -29.87 19.50
CA SER A 358 9.07 -30.94 18.90
C SER A 358 10.45 -31.10 19.54
N GLY A 359 10.87 -30.21 20.44
CA GLY A 359 12.20 -30.22 21.06
C GLY A 359 13.34 -29.77 20.13
N ASP A 360 13.05 -29.06 19.03
CA ASP A 360 14.07 -28.54 18.11
C ASP A 360 14.60 -27.18 18.60
N SER A 361 15.56 -27.24 19.52
CA SER A 361 16.11 -26.04 20.17
C SER A 361 16.82 -25.09 19.20
N GLN A 362 17.46 -25.62 18.15
CA GLN A 362 18.19 -24.83 17.17
C GLN A 362 17.24 -24.01 16.30
N ARG A 363 16.21 -24.64 15.72
CA ARG A 363 15.23 -23.92 14.90
C ARG A 363 14.36 -22.98 15.73
N ARG A 364 14.04 -23.36 16.98
CA ARG A 364 13.33 -22.48 17.91
C ARG A 364 14.08 -21.16 18.12
N ALA A 365 15.36 -21.24 18.50
CA ALA A 365 16.19 -20.05 18.75
C ALA A 365 16.36 -19.19 17.48
N TRP A 366 16.55 -19.83 16.32
CA TRP A 366 16.67 -19.11 15.04
C TRP A 366 15.41 -18.32 14.66
N ILE A 367 14.22 -18.90 14.87
CA ILE A 367 12.95 -18.19 14.64
C ILE A 367 12.74 -17.08 15.68
N GLU A 368 13.06 -17.35 16.95
CA GLU A 368 12.93 -16.38 18.04
C GLU A 368 13.76 -15.11 17.78
N GLU A 369 15.00 -15.27 17.32
CA GLU A 369 15.88 -14.16 16.91
C GLU A 369 15.22 -13.29 15.82
N LYS A 370 14.62 -13.93 14.80
CA LYS A 370 13.94 -13.20 13.72
C LYS A 370 12.69 -12.47 14.19
N ILE A 371 11.93 -13.09 15.09
CA ILE A 371 10.76 -12.46 15.71
C ILE A 371 11.19 -11.21 16.46
N HIS A 372 12.29 -11.26 17.23
CA HIS A 372 12.84 -10.09 17.89
C HIS A 372 13.24 -9.00 16.91
N ILE A 373 14.03 -9.33 15.88
CA ILE A 373 14.45 -8.38 14.82
C ILE A 373 13.25 -7.65 14.22
N ILE A 374 12.17 -8.37 13.89
CA ILE A 374 11.00 -7.80 13.24
C ILE A 374 10.17 -6.94 14.22
N SER A 375 10.06 -7.37 15.48
CA SER A 375 9.23 -6.69 16.48
C SER A 375 9.90 -5.49 17.14
N ASP A 376 11.22 -5.39 17.12
CA ASP A 376 12.00 -4.33 17.79
C ASP A 376 11.57 -2.92 17.34
N GLY A 377 11.24 -2.06 18.29
CA GLY A 377 10.74 -0.69 18.08
C GLY A 377 9.41 -0.61 17.33
N THR A 378 8.58 -1.65 17.37
CA THR A 378 7.18 -1.62 16.90
C THR A 378 6.21 -1.52 18.07
N GLU A 379 4.95 -1.21 17.80
CA GLU A 379 3.89 -1.16 18.81
C GLU A 379 3.53 -2.53 19.43
N ILE A 380 4.01 -3.64 18.84
CA ILE A 380 3.77 -5.00 19.34
C ILE A 380 4.97 -5.61 20.08
N GLU A 381 6.10 -4.90 20.15
CA GLU A 381 7.37 -5.40 20.71
C GLU A 381 7.20 -6.04 22.10
N GLU A 382 6.59 -5.31 23.03
CA GLU A 382 6.41 -5.77 24.41
C GLU A 382 5.46 -6.96 24.53
N LYS A 383 4.45 -7.05 23.66
CA LYS A 383 3.55 -8.21 23.59
C LYS A 383 4.30 -9.45 23.11
N VAL A 384 5.17 -9.28 22.11
CA VAL A 384 6.01 -10.36 21.58
C VAL A 384 7.00 -10.85 22.63
N LYS A 385 7.69 -9.94 23.32
CA LYS A 385 8.62 -10.29 24.41
C LYS A 385 7.94 -11.08 25.53
N THR A 386 6.74 -10.64 25.92
CA THR A 386 5.96 -11.31 26.96
C THR A 386 5.57 -12.72 26.53
N TYR A 387 5.06 -12.88 25.30
CA TYR A 387 4.68 -14.18 24.75
C TYR A 387 5.86 -15.17 24.72
N LEU A 388 7.05 -14.72 24.30
CA LEU A 388 8.24 -15.56 24.22
C LEU A 388 8.83 -15.88 25.61
N ALA A 389 8.67 -15.01 26.61
CA ALA A 389 9.16 -15.24 27.97
C ALA A 389 8.30 -16.26 28.76
N GLU A 390 7.00 -16.33 28.47
CA GLU A 390 6.08 -17.29 29.10
C GLU A 390 6.20 -18.72 28.52
N GLY A 391 6.88 -18.86 27.38
CA GLY A 391 6.94 -20.09 26.60
C GLY A 391 8.30 -20.75 26.59
#